data_AF-A0A9N9NM80-F1
#
_entry.id   AF-A0A9N9NM80-F1
#
_cell.length_a   1.000
_cell.length_b   1.000
_cell.length_c   1.000
_cell.angle_alpha   90.00
_cell.angle_beta   90.00
_cell.angle_gamma   90.00
#
_symmetry.space_group_name_H-M   'P 1'
#
loop_
_entity.id
_entity.type
_entity.pdbx_description
1 polymer ?
#
loop_
_entity_poly.entity_id
_entity_poly.type
_entity_poly.pdbx_seq_one_letter_code
_entity_poly.pdbx_strand_id
1 'polypeptide(L)'
;ESTPSKKALKKLEKEKEKERRKKEREQKEAEERSRREAAELYYINGNHTALISVPVESIVIVEGVISKPSEEIKSTTVSDAELHIKKFYVVHETVGRLPFSLEDASRCEEEINKMAFEEHYHEVLDILDELFVFIFDGLKTRFSSEIETVKRQYPAANFEYLPKTLRLDFKEAVQLLRDH
;
A
#
# COMPACT_ATOMS: atom_id res chain seq x y z
N GLU A 1 -31.10 32.41 40.08
CA GLU A 1 -29.92 31.64 39.61
C GLU A 1 -28.69 32.54 39.68
N SER A 2 -27.69 32.20 40.50
CA SER A 2 -26.52 33.07 40.68
C SER A 2 -25.51 32.81 39.56
N THR A 3 -25.23 33.84 38.76
CA THR A 3 -24.11 33.82 37.80
C THR A 3 -22.79 33.62 38.54
N PRO A 4 -21.93 32.69 38.10
CA PRO A 4 -20.67 32.42 38.79
C PRO A 4 -19.74 33.63 38.74
N SER A 5 -19.15 33.97 39.88
CA SER A 5 -18.22 35.10 40.03
C SER A 5 -17.05 35.00 39.02
N LYS A 6 -16.59 36.14 38.48
CA LYS A 6 -15.44 36.21 37.54
C LYS A 6 -14.19 35.47 38.06
N LYS A 7 -14.01 35.38 39.37
CA LYS A 7 -12.94 34.58 40.00
C LYS A 7 -13.14 33.07 39.86
N ALA A 8 -14.38 32.59 39.95
CA ALA A 8 -14.72 31.18 39.81
C ALA A 8 -14.52 30.69 38.37
N LEU A 9 -14.92 31.50 37.38
CA LEU A 9 -14.71 31.22 35.96
C LEU A 9 -13.21 31.11 35.61
N LYS A 10 -12.40 32.07 36.06
CA LYS A 10 -10.94 32.07 35.83
C LYS A 10 -10.22 30.91 36.53
N LYS A 11 -10.74 30.46 37.68
CA LYS A 11 -10.23 29.29 38.39
C LYS A 11 -10.52 28.00 37.61
N LEU A 12 -11.75 27.87 37.11
CA LEU A 12 -12.20 26.73 36.31
C LEU A 12 -11.42 26.60 34.99
N GLU A 13 -11.17 27.71 34.29
CA GLU A 13 -10.37 27.74 33.06
C GLU A 13 -8.92 27.31 33.31
N LYS A 14 -8.31 27.80 34.40
CA LYS A 14 -6.93 27.43 34.78
C LYS A 14 -6.81 25.95 35.15
N GLU A 15 -7.86 25.37 35.74
CA GLU A 15 -7.94 23.95 36.08
C GLU A 15 -8.07 23.08 34.82
N LYS A 16 -8.97 23.46 33.89
CA LYS A 16 -9.13 22.80 32.59
C LYS A 16 -7.88 22.87 31.72
N GLU A 17 -7.19 24.01 31.67
CA GLU A 17 -5.92 24.16 30.93
C GLU A 17 -4.81 23.30 31.54
N LYS A 18 -4.73 23.18 32.87
CA LYS A 18 -3.78 22.30 33.55
C LYS A 18 -4.06 20.83 33.26
N GLU A 19 -5.33 20.45 33.21
CA GLU A 19 -5.76 19.09 32.87
C GLU A 19 -5.49 18.75 31.39
N ARG A 20 -5.74 19.70 30.47
CA ARG A 20 -5.41 19.58 29.04
C ARG A 20 -3.92 19.36 28.83
N ARG A 21 -3.06 20.17 29.48
CA ARG A 21 -1.60 20.03 29.40
C ARG A 21 -1.10 18.73 30.01
N LYS A 22 -1.78 18.19 31.04
CA LYS A 22 -1.46 16.90 31.63
C LYS A 22 -1.78 15.76 30.65
N LYS A 23 -2.98 15.76 30.07
CA LYS A 23 -3.40 14.78 29.05
C LYS A 23 -2.51 14.82 27.80
N GLU A 24 -2.12 16.01 27.35
CA GLU A 24 -1.24 16.18 26.18
C GLU A 24 0.18 15.65 26.43
N ARG A 25 0.71 15.80 27.66
CA ARG A 25 2.00 15.20 28.05
C ARG A 25 1.91 13.68 28.16
N GLU A 26 0.85 13.16 28.78
CA GLU A 26 0.62 11.71 28.87
C GLU A 26 0.44 11.09 27.47
N GLN A 27 -0.24 11.77 26.54
CA GLN A 27 -0.32 11.34 25.13
C GLN A 27 1.03 11.36 24.44
N LYS A 28 1.82 12.43 24.56
CA LYS A 28 3.16 12.49 23.95
C LYS A 28 4.11 11.46 24.54
N GLU A 29 4.06 11.22 25.84
CA GLU A 29 4.87 10.19 26.50
C GLU A 29 4.42 8.77 26.10
N ALA A 30 3.12 8.53 25.94
CA ALA A 30 2.60 7.26 25.45
C ALA A 30 2.93 7.03 23.97
N GLU A 31 2.85 8.07 23.13
CA GLU A 31 3.23 8.02 21.72
C GLU A 31 4.75 7.82 21.57
N GLU A 32 5.56 8.51 22.36
CA GLU A 32 7.01 8.30 22.36
C GLU A 32 7.40 6.92 22.92
N ARG A 33 6.71 6.43 23.95
CA ARG A 33 6.90 5.07 24.46
C ARG A 33 6.49 4.03 23.43
N SER A 34 5.34 4.20 22.78
CA SER A 34 4.89 3.33 21.69
C SER A 34 5.85 3.37 20.50
N ARG A 35 6.40 4.54 20.15
CA ARG A 35 7.43 4.70 19.11
C ARG A 35 8.75 4.03 19.49
N ARG A 36 9.14 4.07 20.77
CA ARG A 36 10.34 3.39 21.30
C ARG A 36 10.14 1.87 21.35
N GLU A 37 9.00 1.40 21.83
CA GLU A 37 8.64 -0.03 21.86
C GLU A 37 8.54 -0.60 20.44
N ALA A 38 7.95 0.15 19.49
CA ALA A 38 7.98 -0.20 18.08
C ALA A 38 9.42 -0.26 17.57
N ALA A 39 10.25 0.77 17.80
CA ALA A 39 11.68 0.81 17.45
C ALA A 39 12.50 -0.34 18.05
N GLU A 40 12.13 -0.82 19.23
CA GLU A 40 12.76 -1.99 19.88
C GLU A 40 12.32 -3.30 19.22
N LEU A 41 11.08 -3.39 18.75
CA LEU A 41 10.59 -4.50 17.90
C LEU A 41 11.27 -4.50 16.51
N TYR A 42 11.67 -3.32 16.00
CA TYR A 42 12.50 -3.15 14.79
C TYR A 42 13.97 -3.59 14.98
N TYR A 43 14.38 -4.04 16.17
CA TYR A 43 15.73 -4.54 16.44
C TYR A 43 15.70 -6.04 16.73
N ILE A 44 15.64 -6.85 15.68
CA ILE A 44 15.69 -8.31 15.84
C ILE A 44 17.15 -8.72 16.06
N ASN A 45 17.56 -8.84 17.32
CA ASN A 45 18.79 -9.53 17.70
C ASN A 45 18.62 -11.04 17.41
N GLY A 46 18.96 -11.46 16.18
CA GLY A 46 19.27 -12.86 15.83
C GLY A 46 18.16 -13.91 15.97
N ASN A 47 16.95 -13.56 16.42
CA ASN A 47 15.84 -14.52 16.48
C ASN A 47 15.18 -14.62 15.09
N HIS A 48 15.59 -15.64 14.32
CA HIS A 48 15.10 -15.96 12.97
C HIS A 48 13.56 -15.98 12.83
N THR A 49 12.82 -16.22 13.91
CA THR A 49 11.36 -16.34 13.93
C THR A 49 10.60 -15.05 13.60
N ALA A 50 11.18 -13.87 13.83
CA ALA A 50 10.50 -12.59 13.59
C ALA A 50 10.54 -12.15 12.10
N LEU A 51 11.47 -12.68 11.30
CA LEU A 51 11.57 -12.39 9.85
C LEU A 51 10.43 -13.02 9.05
N ILE A 52 9.86 -14.12 9.55
CA ILE A 52 8.83 -14.91 8.87
C ILE A 52 7.47 -14.18 8.81
N SER A 53 7.25 -13.19 9.68
CA SER A 53 5.97 -12.49 9.80
C SER A 53 5.87 -11.22 8.97
N VAL A 54 6.93 -10.81 8.26
CA VAL A 54 6.92 -9.58 7.47
C VAL A 54 6.12 -9.80 6.18
N PRO A 55 5.09 -8.98 5.90
CA PRO A 55 4.34 -9.06 4.65
C PRO A 55 5.24 -8.90 3.42
N VAL A 56 4.98 -9.69 2.38
CA VAL A 56 5.66 -9.58 1.08
C VAL A 56 5.52 -8.17 0.49
N GLU A 57 6.51 -7.74 -0.30
CA GLU A 57 6.64 -6.38 -0.87
C GLU A 57 6.89 -5.23 0.16
N SER A 58 7.15 -5.55 1.42
CA SER A 58 7.56 -4.56 2.42
C SER A 58 8.97 -4.03 2.16
N ILE A 59 9.21 -2.73 2.40
CA ILE A 59 10.52 -2.11 2.25
C ILE A 59 11.32 -2.31 3.54
N VAL A 60 12.52 -2.86 3.41
CA VAL A 60 13.38 -3.22 4.55
C VAL A 60 14.80 -2.71 4.36
N ILE A 61 15.48 -2.41 5.48
CA ILE A 61 16.91 -2.17 5.54
C ILE A 61 17.56 -3.35 6.27
N VAL A 62 18.58 -3.94 5.65
CA VAL A 62 19.27 -5.11 6.17
C VAL A 62 20.75 -4.80 6.35
N GLU A 63 21.28 -5.07 7.53
CA GLU A 63 22.72 -5.07 7.81
C GLU A 63 23.18 -6.52 7.95
N GLY A 64 24.20 -6.93 7.22
CA GLY A 64 24.64 -8.33 7.20
C GLY A 64 26.07 -8.51 6.70
N VAL A 65 26.51 -9.76 6.66
CA VAL A 65 27.81 -10.15 6.08
C VAL A 65 27.55 -10.94 4.81
N ILE A 66 28.28 -10.61 3.75
CA ILE A 66 28.24 -11.36 2.50
C ILE A 66 29.10 -12.63 2.67
N SER A 67 28.51 -13.79 2.44
CA SER A 67 29.21 -15.07 2.36
C SER A 67 29.03 -15.71 0.98
N LYS A 68 29.97 -16.57 0.61
CA LYS A 68 29.85 -17.37 -0.61
C LYS A 68 28.94 -18.57 -0.32
N PRO A 69 27.87 -18.80 -1.09
CA PRO A 69 26.97 -19.93 -0.87
C PRO A 69 27.66 -21.24 -1.24
N SER A 70 27.22 -22.36 -0.65
CA SER A 70 27.77 -23.69 -0.91
C SER A 70 27.44 -24.20 -2.33
N GLU A 71 26.29 -23.81 -2.86
CA GLU A 71 25.83 -24.08 -4.21
C GLU A 71 25.29 -22.77 -4.83
N GLU A 72 25.35 -22.62 -6.15
CA GLU A 72 24.85 -21.41 -6.82
C GLU A 72 23.34 -21.24 -6.64
N ILE A 73 22.92 -20.02 -6.28
CA ILE A 73 21.51 -19.68 -6.06
C ILE A 73 20.86 -19.38 -7.42
N LYS A 74 19.87 -20.20 -7.80
CA LYS A 74 19.22 -20.11 -9.13
C LYS A 74 18.03 -19.15 -9.20
N SER A 75 17.46 -18.77 -8.06
CA SER A 75 16.25 -17.94 -7.99
C SER A 75 16.55 -16.43 -7.96
N THR A 76 17.81 -16.03 -7.80
CA THR A 76 18.23 -14.64 -7.67
C THR A 76 19.22 -14.26 -8.78
N THR A 77 19.27 -12.97 -9.14
CA THR A 77 20.21 -12.48 -10.16
C THR A 77 21.67 -12.56 -9.70
N VAL A 78 21.92 -12.37 -8.40
CA VAL A 78 23.23 -12.58 -7.79
C VAL A 78 23.25 -14.00 -7.24
N SER A 79 24.02 -14.89 -7.87
CA SER A 79 24.03 -16.33 -7.58
C SER A 79 25.25 -16.79 -6.77
N ASP A 80 26.30 -15.98 -6.69
CA ASP A 80 27.59 -16.29 -6.07
C ASP A 80 27.79 -15.67 -4.67
N ALA A 81 26.76 -15.04 -4.13
CA ALA A 81 26.77 -14.39 -2.83
C ALA A 81 25.43 -14.57 -2.09
N GLU A 82 25.49 -14.82 -0.79
CA GLU A 82 24.35 -14.82 0.12
C GLU A 82 24.57 -13.77 1.24
N LEU A 83 23.49 -13.17 1.73
CA LEU A 83 23.55 -12.18 2.80
C LEU A 83 23.16 -12.82 4.14
N HIS A 84 24.14 -13.01 5.03
CA HIS A 84 23.88 -13.41 6.42
C HIS A 84 23.45 -12.20 7.24
N ILE A 85 22.16 -12.16 7.55
CA ILE A 85 21.51 -11.04 8.24
C ILE A 85 22.04 -10.92 9.68
N LYS A 86 22.52 -9.73 10.05
CA LYS A 86 22.86 -9.34 11.43
C LYS A 86 21.80 -8.45 12.05
N LYS A 87 21.29 -7.48 11.29
CA LYS A 87 20.20 -6.59 11.69
C LYS A 87 19.22 -6.43 10.54
N PHE A 88 17.96 -6.21 10.87
CA PHE A 88 16.87 -6.12 9.92
C PHE A 88 15.86 -5.10 10.43
N TYR A 89 15.51 -4.13 9.59
CA TYR A 89 14.61 -3.03 9.91
C TYR A 89 13.54 -2.96 8.83
N VAL A 90 12.26 -3.07 9.19
CA VAL A 90 11.19 -2.71 8.27
C VAL A 90 11.11 -1.18 8.22
N VAL A 91 11.11 -0.60 7.02
CA VAL A 91 10.94 0.85 6.80
C VAL A 91 9.48 1.15 6.53
N HIS A 92 8.86 0.29 5.72
CA HIS A 92 7.46 0.39 5.37
C HIS A 92 6.86 -1.01 5.23
N GLU A 93 5.77 -1.25 5.96
CA GLU A 93 5.02 -2.49 5.91
C GLU A 93 3.89 -2.38 4.90
N THR A 94 3.69 -3.40 4.08
CA THR A 94 2.53 -3.46 3.18
C THR A 94 1.25 -3.76 3.97
N VAL A 95 0.21 -2.98 3.70
CA VAL A 95 -1.08 -3.11 4.39
C VAL A 95 -2.07 -3.84 3.47
N GLY A 96 -2.50 -5.02 3.88
CA GLY A 96 -3.55 -5.79 3.21
C GLY A 96 -3.03 -6.77 2.14
N ARG A 97 -3.97 -7.40 1.44
CA ARG A 97 -3.66 -8.34 0.34
C ARG A 97 -3.37 -7.55 -0.93
N LEU A 98 -2.24 -7.83 -1.55
CA LEU A 98 -1.87 -7.22 -2.83
C LEU A 98 -2.82 -7.69 -3.95
N PRO A 99 -3.19 -6.81 -4.90
CA PRO A 99 -4.07 -7.16 -6.00
C PRO A 99 -3.47 -8.20 -6.96
N PHE A 100 -2.13 -8.27 -7.06
CA PHE A 100 -1.38 -9.32 -7.77
C PHE A 100 0.05 -9.39 -7.20
N SER A 101 0.72 -10.53 -7.30
CA SER A 101 2.13 -10.69 -6.90
C SER A 101 3.10 -10.48 -8.06
N LEU A 102 4.38 -10.25 -7.76
CA LEU A 102 5.42 -10.20 -8.80
C LEU A 102 5.49 -11.53 -9.57
N GLU A 103 5.29 -12.65 -8.87
CA GLU A 103 5.20 -13.97 -9.48
C GLU A 103 4.05 -14.03 -10.49
N ASP A 104 2.84 -13.58 -10.11
CA ASP A 104 1.68 -13.55 -10.99
C ASP A 104 1.93 -12.72 -12.25
N ALA A 105 2.60 -11.56 -12.10
CA ALA A 105 2.95 -10.68 -13.22
C ALA A 105 4.08 -11.23 -14.11
N SER A 106 4.93 -12.11 -13.58
CA SER A 106 6.11 -12.65 -14.29
C SER A 106 5.83 -13.98 -14.98
N ARG A 107 4.64 -14.55 -14.84
CA ARG A 107 4.26 -15.81 -15.50
C ARG A 107 4.21 -15.63 -17.01
N CYS A 108 4.86 -16.53 -17.74
CA CYS A 108 4.85 -16.55 -19.19
C CYS A 108 3.54 -17.18 -19.71
N GLU A 109 3.00 -16.65 -20.80
CA GLU A 109 1.70 -17.04 -21.40
C GLU A 109 1.55 -18.57 -21.64
N GLU A 110 2.65 -19.29 -21.84
CA GLU A 110 2.65 -20.73 -22.10
C GLU A 110 2.22 -21.60 -20.90
N GLU A 111 2.45 -21.14 -19.66
CA GLU A 111 1.92 -21.83 -18.46
C GLU A 111 0.45 -21.51 -18.20
N ILE A 112 0.00 -20.31 -18.57
CA ILE A 112 -1.40 -19.88 -18.47
C ILE A 112 -2.27 -20.72 -19.42
N ASN A 113 -1.81 -20.93 -20.66
CA ASN A 113 -2.53 -21.72 -21.68
C ASN A 113 -2.71 -23.20 -21.31
N LYS A 114 -1.84 -23.79 -20.46
CA LYS A 114 -1.98 -25.19 -20.03
C LYS A 114 -3.06 -25.41 -18.95
N MET A 115 -3.39 -24.38 -18.19
CA MET A 115 -4.42 -24.45 -17.13
C MET A 115 -5.76 -23.81 -17.55
N ALA A 116 -5.77 -22.99 -18.60
CA ALA A 116 -6.90 -22.17 -19.00
C ALA A 116 -7.80 -22.80 -20.09
N PHE A 117 -8.39 -23.97 -19.82
CA PHE A 117 -9.59 -24.35 -20.59
C PHE A 117 -10.78 -23.53 -20.07
N GLU A 118 -11.03 -22.41 -20.77
CA GLU A 118 -12.23 -21.56 -20.86
C GLU A 118 -12.80 -20.87 -19.60
N GLU A 119 -12.69 -21.40 -18.38
CA GLU A 119 -13.38 -20.80 -17.21
C GLU A 119 -12.65 -19.59 -16.60
N HIS A 120 -11.31 -19.53 -16.64
CA HIS A 120 -10.53 -18.58 -15.84
C HIS A 120 -10.15 -17.26 -16.56
N TYR A 121 -10.37 -17.13 -17.88
CA TYR A 121 -10.05 -15.87 -18.59
C TYR A 121 -10.98 -14.73 -18.17
N HIS A 122 -12.25 -15.03 -17.91
CA HIS A 122 -13.21 -14.04 -17.41
C HIS A 122 -12.83 -13.53 -16.01
N GLU A 123 -12.25 -14.38 -15.16
CA GLU A 123 -11.74 -13.95 -13.86
C GLU A 123 -10.60 -12.93 -14.00
N VAL A 124 -9.69 -13.14 -14.96
CA VAL A 124 -8.62 -12.17 -15.24
C VAL A 124 -9.21 -10.84 -15.71
N LEU A 125 -10.23 -10.88 -16.57
CA LEU A 125 -10.91 -9.68 -17.02
C LEU A 125 -11.65 -8.95 -15.88
N ASP A 126 -12.22 -9.68 -14.92
CA ASP A 126 -12.89 -9.11 -13.74
C ASP A 126 -11.87 -8.44 -12.81
N ILE A 127 -10.71 -9.06 -12.60
CA ILE A 127 -9.62 -8.47 -11.82
C ILE A 127 -9.10 -7.19 -12.47
N LEU A 128 -8.90 -7.21 -13.80
CA LEU A 128 -8.48 -6.03 -14.55
C LEU A 128 -9.51 -4.90 -14.48
N ASP A 129 -10.80 -5.23 -14.53
CA ASP A 129 -11.90 -4.27 -14.36
C ASP A 129 -11.78 -3.54 -13.01
N GLU A 130 -11.69 -4.30 -11.92
CA GLU A 130 -11.55 -3.74 -10.56
C GLU A 130 -10.28 -2.90 -10.40
N LEU A 131 -9.15 -3.35 -10.97
CA LEU A 131 -7.89 -2.62 -10.93
C LEU A 131 -7.99 -1.25 -11.61
N PHE A 132 -8.55 -1.19 -12.82
CA PHE A 132 -8.65 0.07 -13.55
C PHE A 132 -9.63 1.04 -12.88
N VAL A 133 -10.79 0.55 -12.42
CA VAL A 133 -11.75 1.38 -11.68
C VAL A 133 -11.10 1.97 -10.42
N PHE A 134 -10.37 1.16 -9.65
CA PHE A 134 -9.65 1.62 -8.47
C PHE A 134 -8.60 2.69 -8.80
N ILE A 135 -7.81 2.50 -9.86
CA ILE A 135 -6.83 3.48 -10.31
C ILE A 135 -7.51 4.79 -10.71
N PHE A 136 -8.58 4.72 -11.49
CA PHE A 136 -9.27 5.92 -11.98
C PHE A 136 -9.96 6.70 -10.84
N ASP A 137 -10.58 6.01 -9.89
CA ASP A 137 -11.11 6.62 -8.66
C ASP A 137 -9.99 7.27 -7.85
N GLY A 138 -8.85 6.58 -7.70
CA GLY A 138 -7.67 7.08 -7.01
C GLY A 138 -7.10 8.34 -7.66
N LEU A 139 -7.00 8.38 -8.99
CA LEU A 139 -6.53 9.54 -9.74
C LEU A 139 -7.49 10.73 -9.58
N LYS A 140 -8.79 10.50 -9.71
CA LYS A 140 -9.81 11.55 -9.54
C LYS A 140 -9.82 12.14 -8.13
N THR A 141 -9.60 11.32 -7.11
CA THR A 141 -9.70 11.74 -5.71
C THR A 141 -8.40 12.31 -5.17
N ARG A 142 -7.26 11.68 -5.45
CA ARG A 142 -5.96 12.01 -4.82
C ARG A 142 -5.08 12.91 -5.66
N PHE A 143 -5.30 12.99 -6.97
CA PHE A 143 -4.42 13.68 -7.94
C PHE A 143 -5.17 14.67 -8.84
N SER A 144 -6.30 15.21 -8.38
CA SER A 144 -7.12 16.15 -9.15
C SER A 144 -6.37 17.44 -9.51
N SER A 145 -5.52 17.94 -8.61
CA SER A 145 -4.77 19.19 -8.80
C SER A 145 -3.70 19.07 -9.89
N GLU A 146 -3.05 17.91 -9.96
CA GLU A 146 -2.06 17.56 -10.97
C GLU A 146 -2.74 17.40 -12.33
N ILE A 147 -3.91 16.74 -12.38
CA ILE A 147 -4.72 16.60 -13.59
C ILE A 147 -5.15 17.97 -14.12
N GLU A 148 -5.64 18.86 -13.25
CA GLU A 148 -5.99 20.24 -13.64
C GLU A 148 -4.77 21.01 -14.17
N THR A 149 -3.60 20.78 -13.60
CA THR A 149 -2.35 21.40 -14.05
C THR A 149 -1.96 20.96 -15.45
N VAL A 150 -2.05 19.67 -15.76
CA VAL A 150 -1.82 19.16 -17.13
C VAL A 150 -2.88 19.70 -18.10
N LYS A 151 -4.16 19.75 -17.69
CA LYS A 151 -5.26 20.25 -18.51
C LYS A 151 -5.12 21.72 -18.92
N ARG A 152 -4.45 22.54 -18.11
CA ARG A 152 -4.15 23.94 -18.48
C ARG A 152 -3.27 24.03 -19.73
N GLN A 153 -2.35 23.09 -19.90
CA GLN A 153 -1.47 23.04 -21.08
C GLN A 153 -2.10 22.24 -22.22
N TYR A 154 -2.82 21.17 -21.90
CA TYR A 154 -3.47 20.29 -22.86
C TYR A 154 -4.96 20.15 -22.51
N PRO A 155 -5.83 21.07 -22.99
CA PRO A 155 -7.25 21.04 -22.68
C PRO A 155 -7.89 19.73 -23.13
N ALA A 156 -8.45 18.99 -22.18
CA ALA A 156 -9.13 17.73 -22.40
C ALA A 156 -10.37 17.63 -21.51
N ALA A 157 -11.39 16.90 -22.00
CA ALA A 157 -12.59 16.60 -21.23
C ALA A 157 -12.24 15.83 -19.94
N ASN A 158 -13.18 15.80 -19.00
CA ASN A 158 -13.04 14.94 -17.83
C ASN A 158 -13.09 13.47 -18.28
N PHE A 159 -12.20 12.66 -17.71
CA PHE A 159 -12.18 11.24 -17.99
C PHE A 159 -13.38 10.57 -17.32
N GLU A 160 -14.25 9.99 -18.13
CA GLU A 160 -15.47 9.31 -17.72
C GLU A 160 -15.34 7.80 -17.98
N TYR A 161 -15.83 7.00 -17.04
CA TYR A 161 -15.83 5.54 -17.11
C TYR A 161 -17.04 5.02 -16.35
N LEU A 162 -17.41 3.78 -16.67
CA LEU A 162 -18.46 3.05 -15.99
C LEU A 162 -17.89 2.35 -14.75
N PRO A 163 -18.66 2.21 -13.65
CA PRO A 163 -18.24 1.43 -12.49
C PRO A 163 -17.96 -0.05 -12.77
N LYS A 164 -18.53 -0.57 -13.87
CA LYS A 164 -18.22 -1.87 -14.44
C LYS A 164 -17.76 -1.66 -15.87
N THR A 165 -16.57 -2.14 -16.22
CA THR A 165 -15.99 -1.91 -17.54
C THR A 165 -16.87 -2.51 -18.63
N LEU A 166 -17.14 -1.70 -19.66
CA LEU A 166 -17.88 -2.14 -20.83
C LEU A 166 -17.10 -3.24 -21.56
N ARG A 167 -17.71 -4.41 -21.72
CA ARG A 167 -17.20 -5.50 -22.56
C ARG A 167 -18.09 -5.60 -23.78
N LEU A 168 -17.50 -5.45 -24.96
CA LEU A 168 -18.17 -5.62 -26.24
C LEU A 168 -17.66 -6.89 -26.89
N ASP A 169 -18.58 -7.77 -27.28
CA ASP A 169 -18.21 -8.92 -28.06
C ASP A 169 -17.76 -8.48 -29.45
N PHE A 170 -16.83 -9.24 -30.04
CA PHE A 170 -16.31 -8.92 -31.36
C PHE A 170 -17.41 -8.76 -32.41
N LYS A 171 -18.46 -9.59 -32.34
CA LYS A 171 -19.61 -9.52 -33.25
C LYS A 171 -20.40 -8.21 -33.07
N GLU A 172 -20.60 -7.77 -31.83
CA GLU A 172 -21.29 -6.51 -31.51
C GLU A 172 -20.50 -5.31 -31.99
N ALA A 173 -19.18 -5.31 -31.74
CA ALA A 173 -18.28 -4.25 -32.19
C ALA A 173 -18.25 -4.14 -33.73
N VAL A 174 -18.23 -5.28 -34.44
CA VAL A 174 -18.31 -5.29 -35.91
C VAL A 174 -19.66 -4.75 -36.40
N GLN A 175 -20.76 -5.07 -35.71
CA GLN A 175 -22.07 -4.55 -36.08
C GLN A 175 -22.14 -3.03 -35.90
N LEU A 176 -21.64 -2.51 -34.77
CA LEU A 176 -21.54 -1.06 -34.53
C LEU A 176 -20.77 -0.34 -35.64
N LEU A 177 -19.68 -0.94 -36.13
CA LEU A 177 -18.89 -0.37 -37.23
C LEU A 177 -19.60 -0.41 -38.59
N ARG A 178 -20.58 -1.28 -38.78
CA ARG A 178 -21.36 -1.39 -40.03
C ARG A 178 -22.58 -0.48 -40.04
N ASP A 179 -23.09 -0.15 -38.86
CA ASP A 179 -24.28 0.69 -38.69
C ASP A 179 -23.96 2.19 -38.75
N HIS A 180 -22.67 2.55 -38.77
CA HIS A 180 -22.13 3.91 -38.92
C HIS A 180 -21.43 4.11 -40.26
#